data_AF-A0A7Y7CBE3-F1
#
_entry.id   AF-A0A7Y7CBE3-F1
#
_cell.length_a   1.000
_cell.length_b   1.000
_cell.length_c   1.000
_cell.angle_alpha   90.00
_cell.angle_beta   90.00
_cell.angle_gamma   90.00
#
_symmetry.space_group_name_H-M   'P 1'
#
loop_
_entity.id
_entity.type
_entity.pdbx_description
1 polymer ?
#
loop_
_entity_poly.entity_id
_entity_poly.type
_entity_poly.pdbx_seq_one_letter_code
_entity_poly.pdbx_strand_id
1 'polypeptide(L)'
;MGVAWASDVAARAGGLSWVSRAGDARTVRVLVGPAGMLSVLEDFARGVGGAAASPGIVGDVLRWSGWQVDFDVTQWEALAAYHQFLATGMLSEAVCEARGVSMATLQVAVGEARFVGAERTQTWLGREASVFTTDEKTGREAFHYTALMGNVVLRSRGEVGDTSSQLHEVTLTGVAHQLVQALRRVHPRTAAHGDTAALVFTADEAERLRQGARDWLRAAEEGHPPGEDGAPEWVRRMAGAESSEEALTWLFTSASDAARVAERVLELGAFLLESDAATAQA
;
A
#
# COMPACT_ATOMS: atom_id res chain seq x y z
N MET A 1 -4.90 40.27 11.49
CA MET A 1 -4.49 39.98 10.11
C MET A 1 -5.19 38.70 9.71
N GLY A 2 -6.24 38.82 8.89
CA GLY A 2 -7.15 37.71 8.56
C GLY A 2 -6.53 36.78 7.52
N VAL A 3 -6.63 35.49 7.80
CA VAL A 3 -6.08 34.39 6.99
C VAL A 3 -7.08 34.11 5.88
N ALA A 4 -6.78 34.60 4.67
CA ALA A 4 -7.58 34.47 3.45
C ALA A 4 -7.48 33.07 2.84
N TRP A 5 -7.91 32.02 3.55
CA TRP A 5 -7.79 30.63 3.08
C TRP A 5 -9.11 30.03 2.59
N ALA A 6 -10.26 30.54 3.03
CA ALA A 6 -11.56 30.01 2.62
C ALA A 6 -12.04 30.54 1.26
N SER A 7 -11.61 31.75 0.83
CA SER A 7 -12.13 32.38 -0.39
C SER A 7 -11.49 31.88 -1.69
N ASP A 8 -10.30 31.29 -1.63
CA ASP A 8 -9.60 30.77 -2.82
C ASP A 8 -10.00 29.33 -3.18
N VAL A 9 -10.63 28.59 -2.26
CA VAL A 9 -11.11 27.21 -2.49
C VAL A 9 -12.37 27.22 -3.35
N ALA A 10 -13.24 28.22 -3.21
CA ALA A 10 -14.46 28.35 -4.01
C ALA A 10 -14.21 28.84 -5.46
N ALA A 11 -13.13 29.58 -5.71
CA ALA A 11 -12.84 30.15 -7.03
C ALA A 11 -12.23 29.15 -8.03
N ARG A 12 -11.82 27.94 -7.60
CA ARG A 12 -11.19 26.91 -8.44
C ARG A 12 -12.13 25.79 -8.92
N ALA A 13 -13.42 25.87 -8.63
CA ALA A 13 -14.39 24.82 -9.00
C ALA A 13 -14.82 24.78 -10.48
N GLY A 14 -14.14 25.53 -11.37
CA GLY A 14 -14.37 25.44 -12.82
C GLY A 14 -13.70 24.24 -13.52
N GLY A 15 -12.93 23.41 -12.80
CA GLY A 15 -12.17 22.29 -13.40
C GLY A 15 -11.83 21.14 -12.44
N LEU A 16 -12.45 21.07 -11.27
CA LEU A 16 -12.25 19.99 -10.29
C LEU A 16 -13.42 19.01 -10.38
N SER A 17 -13.11 17.72 -10.37
CA SER A 17 -14.07 16.62 -10.30
C SER A 17 -14.12 16.07 -8.88
N TRP A 18 -15.12 15.24 -8.59
CA TRP A 18 -15.18 14.52 -7.32
C TRP A 18 -15.75 13.10 -7.48
N VAL A 19 -15.37 12.22 -6.57
CA VAL A 19 -15.89 10.85 -6.45
C VAL A 19 -16.17 10.56 -4.97
N SER A 20 -17.35 9.98 -4.70
CA SER A 20 -17.73 9.51 -3.37
C SER A 20 -17.52 7.99 -3.24
N ARG A 21 -16.99 7.55 -2.10
CA ARG A 21 -16.84 6.15 -1.71
C ARG A 21 -17.35 5.94 -0.29
N ALA A 22 -17.84 4.74 0.01
CA ALA A 22 -18.02 4.35 1.40
C ALA A 22 -16.64 4.21 2.05
N GLY A 23 -16.40 4.92 3.15
CA GLY A 23 -15.15 4.82 3.92
C GLY A 23 -15.23 3.66 4.92
N ASP A 24 -16.21 3.73 5.81
CA ASP A 24 -16.61 2.66 6.72
C ASP A 24 -18.16 2.63 6.81
N ALA A 25 -18.73 1.86 7.74
CA ALA A 25 -20.19 1.77 7.89
C ALA A 25 -20.88 3.10 8.27
N ARG A 26 -20.11 4.14 8.65
CA ARG A 26 -20.58 5.43 9.16
C ARG A 26 -20.11 6.61 8.33
N THR A 27 -19.07 6.43 7.54
CA THR A 27 -18.35 7.52 6.89
C THR A 27 -18.49 7.43 5.37
N VAL A 28 -18.90 8.53 4.75
CA VAL A 28 -18.79 8.72 3.30
C VAL A 28 -17.55 9.54 3.02
N ARG A 29 -16.63 8.99 2.23
CA ARG A 29 -15.40 9.65 1.78
C ARG A 29 -15.61 10.28 0.42
N VAL A 30 -15.33 11.55 0.27
CA VAL A 30 -15.31 12.26 -1.00
C VAL A 30 -13.88 12.66 -1.33
N LEU A 31 -13.42 12.29 -2.52
CA LEU A 31 -12.16 12.77 -3.07
C LEU A 31 -12.45 13.87 -4.09
N VAL A 32 -11.78 15.02 -3.96
CA VAL A 32 -11.94 16.18 -4.82
C VAL A 32 -10.60 16.51 -5.47
N GLY A 33 -10.56 16.67 -6.79
CA GLY A 33 -9.33 16.98 -7.49
C GLY A 33 -9.45 16.93 -9.02
N PRO A 34 -8.34 17.03 -9.74
CA PRO A 34 -8.33 16.88 -11.20
C PRO A 34 -8.90 15.52 -11.63
N ALA A 35 -9.71 15.48 -12.70
CA ALA A 35 -10.33 14.24 -13.18
C ALA A 35 -9.31 13.09 -13.42
N GLY A 36 -8.13 13.42 -13.97
CA GLY A 36 -7.06 12.46 -14.18
C GLY A 36 -6.54 11.83 -12.87
N MET A 37 -6.43 12.63 -11.80
CA MET A 37 -6.05 12.13 -10.47
C MET A 37 -7.09 11.13 -9.96
N LEU A 38 -8.38 11.45 -10.06
CA LEU A 38 -9.46 10.60 -9.56
C LEU A 38 -9.56 9.29 -10.34
N SER A 39 -9.42 9.36 -11.67
CA SER A 39 -9.37 8.16 -12.53
C SER A 39 -8.24 7.23 -12.12
N VAL A 40 -7.04 7.78 -11.90
CA VAL A 40 -5.88 7.02 -11.45
C VAL A 40 -6.12 6.37 -10.08
N LEU A 41 -6.66 7.10 -9.11
CA LEU A 41 -6.99 6.56 -7.79
C LEU A 41 -8.08 5.47 -7.84
N GLU A 42 -8.99 5.51 -8.80
CA GLU A 42 -9.96 4.43 -9.04
C GLU A 42 -9.31 3.19 -9.64
N ASP A 43 -8.45 3.37 -10.63
CA ASP A 43 -7.74 2.29 -11.28
C ASP A 43 -6.87 1.51 -10.28
N PHE A 44 -6.03 2.22 -9.51
CA PHE A 44 -5.20 1.60 -8.46
C PHE A 44 -6.02 0.93 -7.36
N ALA A 45 -7.17 1.51 -6.98
CA ALA A 45 -8.07 0.89 -6.01
C ALA A 45 -8.68 -0.43 -6.52
N ARG A 46 -8.98 -0.52 -7.83
CA ARG A 46 -9.44 -1.77 -8.47
C ARG A 46 -8.30 -2.78 -8.68
N GLY A 47 -7.05 -2.40 -8.44
CA GLY A 47 -5.89 -3.24 -8.77
C GLY A 47 -5.66 -3.36 -10.29
N VAL A 48 -6.27 -2.48 -11.08
CA VAL A 48 -6.10 -2.43 -12.52
C VAL A 48 -5.14 -1.28 -12.80
N GLY A 49 -4.05 -1.52 -13.51
CA GLY A 49 -3.05 -0.49 -13.85
C GLY A 49 -3.57 0.50 -14.90
N GLY A 50 -4.69 1.13 -14.61
CA GLY A 50 -5.63 1.63 -15.61
C GLY A 50 -5.06 2.71 -16.54
N ALA A 51 -5.76 2.81 -17.65
CA ALA A 51 -5.31 3.44 -18.88
C ALA A 51 -5.09 4.97 -18.80
N ALA A 52 -5.39 5.62 -17.66
CA ALA A 52 -5.42 7.08 -17.57
C ALA A 52 -4.06 7.76 -17.31
N ALA A 53 -3.04 7.02 -16.85
CA ALA A 53 -1.67 7.45 -17.00
C ALA A 53 -1.14 6.83 -18.29
N SER A 54 -1.11 7.58 -19.40
CA SER A 54 -0.14 7.26 -20.45
C SER A 54 1.21 7.07 -19.77
N PRO A 55 2.04 6.07 -20.15
CA PRO A 55 3.41 6.06 -19.71
C PRO A 55 3.99 7.40 -20.16
N GLY A 56 4.15 8.32 -19.20
CA GLY A 56 5.07 9.43 -19.36
C GLY A 56 6.42 8.83 -19.70
N ILE A 57 7.27 9.61 -20.33
CA ILE A 57 8.62 9.19 -20.67
C ILE A 57 9.25 8.59 -19.40
N VAL A 58 9.98 7.47 -19.52
CA VAL A 58 10.70 6.84 -18.40
C VAL A 58 11.38 7.92 -17.55
N GLY A 59 10.89 8.14 -16.32
CA GLY A 59 11.35 9.22 -15.43
C GLY A 59 10.31 10.30 -15.09
N ASP A 60 9.17 10.36 -15.79
CA ASP A 60 8.10 11.31 -15.50
C ASP A 60 7.20 10.81 -14.37
N VAL A 61 7.35 11.40 -13.17
CA VAL A 61 6.41 11.21 -12.07
C VAL A 61 5.25 12.17 -12.26
N LEU A 62 4.06 11.64 -12.54
CA LEU A 62 2.84 12.46 -12.55
C LEU A 62 2.47 12.78 -11.10
N ARG A 63 2.22 14.06 -10.83
CA ARG A 63 1.87 14.54 -9.50
C ARG A 63 0.61 15.39 -9.54
N TRP A 64 -0.27 15.14 -8.58
CA TRP A 64 -1.50 15.91 -8.39
C TRP A 64 -1.69 16.23 -6.92
N SER A 65 -2.46 17.29 -6.68
CA SER A 65 -2.98 17.64 -5.37
C SER A 65 -4.50 17.73 -5.41
N GLY A 66 -5.12 17.45 -4.27
CA GLY A 66 -6.57 17.47 -4.11
C GLY A 66 -6.95 17.47 -2.64
N TRP A 67 -8.18 17.04 -2.37
CA TRP A 67 -8.74 16.96 -1.03
C TRP A 67 -9.41 15.62 -0.81
N GLN A 68 -9.32 15.12 0.41
CA GLN A 68 -10.17 14.07 0.94
C GLN A 68 -11.07 14.68 2.00
N VAL A 69 -12.37 14.44 1.91
CA VAL A 69 -13.36 14.90 2.87
C VAL A 69 -14.18 13.71 3.33
N ASP A 70 -14.15 13.45 4.63
CA ASP A 70 -14.85 12.36 5.26
C ASP A 70 -16.04 12.92 6.04
N PHE A 71 -17.23 12.44 5.72
CA PHE A 71 -18.50 12.80 6.34
C PHE A 71 -18.99 11.65 7.21
N ASP A 72 -18.99 11.81 8.53
CA ASP A 72 -19.66 10.88 9.46
C ASP A 72 -21.18 11.03 9.33
N VAL A 73 -21.80 10.28 8.41
CA VAL A 73 -23.22 10.38 8.09
C VAL A 73 -24.13 9.85 9.22
N THR A 74 -23.57 9.37 10.33
CA THR A 74 -24.35 9.12 11.55
C THR A 74 -24.64 10.40 12.33
N GLN A 75 -23.93 11.50 12.03
CA GLN A 75 -24.17 12.81 12.60
C GLN A 75 -25.02 13.66 11.64
N TRP A 76 -26.07 14.28 12.17
CA TRP A 76 -27.00 15.09 11.37
C TRP A 76 -26.32 16.26 10.66
N GLU A 77 -25.37 16.92 11.32
CA GLU A 77 -24.61 18.04 10.72
C GLU A 77 -23.76 17.58 9.54
N ALA A 78 -23.00 16.49 9.67
CA ALA A 78 -22.21 15.93 8.58
C ALA A 78 -23.08 15.38 7.44
N LEU A 79 -24.23 14.77 7.74
CA LEU A 79 -25.17 14.34 6.70
C LEU A 79 -25.76 15.54 5.92
N ALA A 80 -26.11 16.63 6.62
CA ALA A 80 -26.56 17.87 5.99
C ALA A 80 -25.45 18.51 5.15
N ALA A 81 -24.22 18.54 5.66
CA ALA A 81 -23.04 19.02 4.94
C ALA A 81 -22.76 18.19 3.68
N TYR A 82 -22.89 16.86 3.77
CA TYR A 82 -22.76 15.95 2.63
C TYR A 82 -23.84 16.23 1.57
N HIS A 83 -25.10 16.37 1.96
CA HIS A 83 -26.18 16.72 1.03
C HIS A 83 -25.97 18.11 0.39
N GLN A 84 -25.50 19.09 1.17
CA GLN A 84 -25.15 20.41 0.65
C GLN A 84 -24.00 20.33 -0.35
N PHE A 85 -22.98 19.52 -0.07
CA PHE A 85 -21.89 19.26 -1.01
C PHE A 85 -22.42 18.62 -2.30
N LEU A 86 -23.25 17.59 -2.24
CA LEU A 86 -23.82 16.95 -3.42
C LEU A 86 -24.68 17.91 -4.26
N ALA A 87 -25.43 18.80 -3.61
CA ALA A 87 -26.30 19.75 -4.30
C ALA A 87 -25.52 20.88 -5.00
N THR A 88 -24.38 21.28 -4.43
CA THR A 88 -23.62 22.45 -4.90
C THR A 88 -22.34 22.11 -5.65
N GLY A 89 -21.78 20.92 -5.42
CA GLY A 89 -20.44 20.53 -5.86
C GLY A 89 -19.31 21.29 -5.15
N MET A 90 -19.60 22.02 -4.09
CA MET A 90 -18.68 22.96 -3.46
C MET A 90 -18.38 22.59 -2.00
N LEU A 91 -17.10 22.62 -1.62
CA LEU A 91 -16.66 22.59 -0.23
C LEU A 91 -16.70 24.01 0.35
N SER A 92 -17.88 24.42 0.81
CA SER A 92 -18.05 25.71 1.50
C SER A 92 -17.49 25.65 2.93
N GLU A 93 -17.21 26.82 3.51
CA GLU A 93 -16.78 26.92 4.92
C GLU A 93 -17.74 26.19 5.87
N ALA A 94 -19.05 26.37 5.68
CA ALA A 94 -20.08 25.67 6.46
C ALA A 94 -20.00 24.13 6.33
N VAL A 95 -19.65 23.61 5.14
CA VAL A 95 -19.45 22.17 4.92
C VAL A 95 -18.19 21.69 5.64
N CYS A 96 -17.09 22.45 5.56
CA CYS A 96 -15.81 22.08 6.14
C CYS A 96 -15.79 22.16 7.68
N GLU A 97 -16.56 23.07 8.27
CA GLU A 97 -16.63 23.28 9.71
C GLU A 97 -17.69 22.42 10.41
N ALA A 98 -18.58 21.77 9.65
CA ALA A 98 -19.64 20.95 10.21
C ALA A 98 -19.10 19.83 11.12
N ARG A 99 -19.79 19.60 12.23
CA ARG A 99 -19.40 18.53 13.15
C ARG A 99 -19.55 17.17 12.46
N GLY A 100 -18.54 16.32 12.63
CA GLY A 100 -18.47 15.03 11.95
C GLY A 100 -17.87 15.10 10.54
N VAL A 101 -17.37 16.27 10.11
CA VAL A 101 -16.58 16.42 8.89
C VAL A 101 -15.10 16.52 9.23
N SER A 102 -14.29 15.67 8.58
CA SER A 102 -12.83 15.76 8.58
C SER A 102 -12.32 15.96 7.16
N MET A 103 -11.29 16.78 7.02
CA MET A 103 -10.71 17.15 5.74
C MET A 103 -9.21 16.94 5.79
N ALA A 104 -8.66 16.41 4.71
CA ALA A 104 -7.24 16.25 4.52
C ALA A 104 -6.81 16.75 3.14
N THR A 105 -5.68 17.43 3.07
CA THR A 105 -4.99 17.65 1.80
C THR A 105 -4.51 16.31 1.26
N LEU A 106 -4.69 16.08 -0.04
CA LEU A 106 -4.30 14.87 -0.75
C LEU A 106 -3.16 15.19 -1.72
N GLN A 107 -2.07 14.43 -1.69
CA GLN A 107 -1.01 14.45 -2.69
C GLN A 107 -0.91 13.07 -3.33
N VAL A 108 -0.94 13.02 -4.65
CA VAL A 108 -0.87 11.77 -5.42
C VAL A 108 0.31 11.83 -6.36
N ALA A 109 1.18 10.83 -6.28
CA ALA A 109 2.28 10.63 -7.21
C ALA A 109 2.14 9.27 -7.88
N VAL A 110 2.31 9.20 -9.19
CA VAL A 110 2.28 7.95 -9.96
C VAL A 110 3.52 7.85 -10.83
N GLY A 111 4.05 6.64 -10.90
CA GLY A 111 5.23 6.32 -11.69
C GLY A 111 5.27 4.86 -12.10
N GLU A 112 6.43 4.46 -12.62
CA GLU A 112 6.72 3.08 -12.96
C GLU A 112 7.32 2.34 -11.77
N ALA A 113 6.79 1.17 -11.44
CA ALA A 113 7.35 0.32 -10.40
C ALA A 113 8.64 -0.33 -10.93
N ARG A 114 9.75 -0.13 -10.21
CA ARG A 114 11.06 -0.70 -10.55
C ARG A 114 11.27 -2.02 -9.81
N PHE A 115 11.71 -3.05 -10.54
CA PHE A 115 12.34 -4.21 -9.93
C PHE A 115 13.83 -3.95 -9.82
N VAL A 116 14.42 -4.39 -8.72
CA VAL A 116 15.86 -4.65 -8.69
C VAL A 116 16.02 -6.16 -8.83
N GLY A 117 16.24 -6.62 -10.05
CA GLY A 117 16.54 -8.04 -10.31
C GLY A 117 17.90 -8.43 -9.73
N ALA A 118 18.13 -9.74 -9.60
CA ALA A 118 19.39 -10.32 -9.12
C ALA A 118 20.64 -9.82 -9.88
N GLU A 119 20.47 -9.35 -11.12
CA GLU A 119 21.56 -8.89 -11.98
C GLU A 119 21.79 -7.36 -11.99
N ARG A 120 21.16 -6.58 -11.08
CA ARG A 120 21.26 -5.09 -11.04
C ARG A 120 20.83 -4.36 -12.32
N THR A 121 20.38 -5.06 -13.35
CA THR A 121 19.67 -4.49 -14.50
C THR A 121 18.25 -4.17 -14.04
N GLN A 122 17.99 -2.89 -13.75
CA GLN A 122 16.65 -2.43 -13.39
C GLN A 122 15.69 -2.82 -14.52
N THR A 123 14.75 -3.70 -14.22
CA THR A 123 13.71 -4.13 -15.17
C THR A 123 12.40 -3.53 -14.69
N TRP A 124 11.75 -2.77 -15.57
CA TRP A 124 10.48 -2.12 -15.29
C TRP A 124 9.37 -3.13 -15.55
N LEU A 125 8.54 -3.44 -14.54
CA LEU A 125 7.53 -4.50 -14.65
C LEU A 125 6.12 -4.04 -14.28
N GLY A 126 5.93 -2.78 -13.90
CA GLY A 126 4.66 -2.37 -13.30
C GLY A 126 4.46 -0.88 -13.14
N ARG A 127 3.41 -0.55 -12.39
CA ARG A 127 3.01 0.83 -12.07
C ARG A 127 2.90 0.98 -10.57
N GLU A 128 3.21 2.17 -10.08
CA GLU A 128 3.07 2.49 -8.67
C GLU A 128 2.34 3.81 -8.46
N ALA A 129 1.63 3.90 -7.33
CA ALA A 129 1.00 5.12 -6.87
C ALA A 129 1.29 5.30 -5.37
N SER A 130 1.68 6.52 -5.02
CA SER A 130 1.81 6.97 -3.64
C SER A 130 0.79 8.06 -3.39
N VAL A 131 0.01 7.89 -2.33
CA VAL A 131 -1.00 8.83 -1.88
C VAL A 131 -0.62 9.27 -0.48
N PHE A 132 -0.43 10.56 -0.28
CA PHE A 132 -0.22 11.15 1.04
C PHE A 132 -1.43 12.00 1.40
N THR A 133 -1.89 11.86 2.64
CA THR A 133 -2.97 12.67 3.20
C THR A 133 -2.46 13.40 4.42
N THR A 134 -2.70 14.72 4.50
CA THR A 134 -2.41 15.53 5.69
C THR A 134 -3.73 16.02 6.26
N ASP A 135 -4.09 15.58 7.47
CA ASP A 135 -5.30 16.04 8.15
C ASP A 135 -5.16 17.52 8.54
N GLU A 136 -6.12 18.35 8.11
CA GLU A 136 -6.03 19.80 8.22
C GLU A 136 -6.20 20.31 9.66
N LYS A 137 -6.82 19.51 10.54
CA LYS A 137 -7.08 19.90 11.93
C LYS A 137 -5.93 19.51 12.84
N THR A 138 -5.33 18.35 12.60
CA THR A 138 -4.32 17.74 13.48
C THR A 138 -2.91 17.81 12.91
N GLY A 139 -2.76 18.07 11.61
CA GLY A 139 -1.48 18.01 10.90
C GLY A 139 -0.92 16.60 10.76
N ARG A 140 -1.70 15.56 11.13
CA ARG A 140 -1.25 14.17 11.00
C ARG A 140 -1.16 13.78 9.54
N GLU A 141 -0.05 13.15 9.18
CA GLU A 141 0.21 12.67 7.84
C GLU A 141 0.06 11.15 7.79
N ALA A 142 -0.61 10.67 6.76
CA ALA A 142 -0.69 9.25 6.45
C ALA A 142 -0.33 9.01 4.98
N PHE A 143 0.12 7.80 4.70
CA PHE A 143 0.47 7.38 3.36
C PHE A 143 -0.27 6.10 2.96
N HIS A 144 -0.49 5.97 1.66
CA HIS A 144 -0.91 4.74 1.02
C HIS A 144 -0.10 4.56 -0.26
N TYR A 145 0.68 3.50 -0.32
CA TYR A 145 1.44 3.09 -1.48
C TYR A 145 0.76 1.88 -2.12
N THR A 146 0.69 1.84 -3.45
CA THR A 146 0.26 0.67 -4.20
C THR A 146 1.22 0.44 -5.36
N ALA A 147 1.76 -0.77 -5.48
CA ALA A 147 2.49 -1.24 -6.66
C ALA A 147 1.71 -2.38 -7.34
N LEU A 148 1.56 -2.27 -8.66
CA LEU A 148 0.89 -3.23 -9.53
C LEU A 148 1.94 -3.85 -10.45
N MET A 149 2.21 -5.15 -10.29
CA MET A 149 3.33 -5.85 -10.91
C MET A 149 2.83 -7.19 -11.48
N GLY A 150 2.20 -7.15 -12.65
CA GLY A 150 1.56 -8.31 -13.26
C GLY A 150 0.52 -8.93 -12.32
N ASN A 151 0.78 -10.16 -11.88
CA ASN A 151 -0.11 -10.91 -10.98
C ASN A 151 0.09 -10.59 -9.49
N VAL A 152 0.94 -9.64 -9.16
CA VAL A 152 1.24 -9.20 -7.79
C VAL A 152 0.75 -7.76 -7.58
N VAL A 153 0.00 -7.55 -6.51
CA VAL A 153 -0.38 -6.22 -6.01
C VAL A 153 0.17 -6.07 -4.61
N LEU A 154 1.07 -5.11 -4.40
CA LEU A 154 1.58 -4.72 -3.08
C LEU A 154 0.91 -3.41 -2.67
N ARG A 155 0.37 -3.36 -1.46
CA ARG A 155 -0.19 -2.16 -0.86
C ARG A 155 0.43 -1.94 0.50
N SER A 156 0.98 -0.76 0.75
CA SER A 156 1.46 -0.35 2.07
C SER A 156 0.66 0.84 2.55
N ARG A 157 0.36 0.92 3.85
CA ARG A 157 -0.26 2.10 4.46
C ARG A 157 0.22 2.30 5.88
N GLY A 158 0.19 3.55 6.35
CA GLY A 158 0.52 3.90 7.73
C GLY A 158 0.48 5.41 7.98
N GLU A 159 0.77 5.81 9.21
CA GLU A 159 1.05 7.19 9.58
C GLU A 159 2.54 7.50 9.32
N VAL A 160 2.84 8.70 8.82
CA VAL A 160 4.21 9.14 8.55
C VAL A 160 4.93 9.35 9.88
N GLY A 161 6.11 8.74 10.04
CA GLY A 161 6.90 8.83 11.27
C GLY A 161 6.49 7.84 12.37
N ASP A 162 5.44 7.06 12.17
CA ASP A 162 5.06 5.95 13.06
C ASP A 162 5.13 4.61 12.32
N THR A 163 6.28 3.95 12.42
CA THR A 163 6.51 2.63 11.81
C THR A 163 5.60 1.55 12.36
N SER A 164 5.11 1.67 13.61
CA SER A 164 4.25 0.66 14.23
C SER A 164 2.84 0.62 13.63
N SER A 165 2.40 1.74 13.03
CA SER A 165 1.12 1.85 12.34
C SER A 165 1.09 1.17 10.96
N GLN A 166 2.25 0.74 10.46
CA GLN A 166 2.38 0.26 9.08
C GLN A 166 1.71 -1.11 8.89
N LEU A 167 1.02 -1.22 7.76
CA LEU A 167 0.38 -2.43 7.29
C LEU A 167 0.74 -2.66 5.82
N HIS A 168 1.18 -3.87 5.51
CA HIS A 168 1.53 -4.28 4.15
C HIS A 168 0.59 -5.42 3.71
N GLU A 169 -0.13 -5.21 2.62
CA GLU A 169 -1.00 -6.19 2.01
C GLU A 169 -0.42 -6.60 0.66
N VAL A 170 -0.34 -7.91 0.42
CA VAL A 170 0.10 -8.47 -0.85
C VAL A 170 -0.97 -9.39 -1.39
N THR A 171 -1.47 -9.06 -2.57
CA THR A 171 -2.38 -9.91 -3.33
C THR A 171 -1.61 -10.59 -4.45
N LEU A 172 -1.66 -11.92 -4.48
CA LEU A 172 -1.09 -12.79 -5.49
C LEU A 172 -2.23 -13.44 -6.26
N THR A 173 -2.24 -13.31 -7.58
CA THR A 173 -3.26 -13.88 -8.48
C THR A 173 -2.65 -14.96 -9.38
N GLY A 174 -3.46 -15.90 -9.86
CA GLY A 174 -2.96 -17.01 -10.69
C GLY A 174 -2.05 -17.98 -9.94
N VAL A 175 -2.16 -18.05 -8.61
CA VAL A 175 -1.38 -18.98 -7.77
C VAL A 175 -2.12 -20.30 -7.66
N ALA A 176 -1.41 -21.41 -7.88
CA ALA A 176 -1.99 -22.75 -7.76
C ALA A 176 -2.61 -22.96 -6.37
N HIS A 177 -3.81 -23.54 -6.31
CA HIS A 177 -4.56 -23.72 -5.07
C HIS A 177 -3.74 -24.40 -3.95
N GLN A 178 -2.86 -25.34 -4.30
CA GLN A 178 -1.99 -26.04 -3.35
C GLN A 178 -0.99 -25.09 -2.66
N LEU A 179 -0.40 -24.15 -3.40
CA LEU A 179 0.49 -23.13 -2.83
C LEU A 179 -0.29 -22.19 -1.89
N VAL A 180 -1.51 -21.82 -2.25
CA VAL A 180 -2.37 -21.00 -1.40
C VAL A 180 -2.70 -21.71 -0.07
N GLN A 181 -2.97 -23.02 -0.10
CA GLN A 181 -3.17 -23.79 1.13
C GLN A 181 -1.89 -23.94 1.95
N ALA A 182 -0.73 -24.06 1.30
CA ALA A 182 0.55 -24.07 1.98
C ALA A 182 0.82 -22.73 2.67
N LEU A 183 0.48 -21.60 2.03
CA LEU A 183 0.70 -20.25 2.58
C LEU A 183 -0.06 -20.06 3.89
N ARG A 184 -1.24 -20.66 4.04
CA ARG A 184 -2.01 -20.64 5.28
C ARG A 184 -1.32 -21.34 6.45
N ARG A 185 -0.38 -22.25 6.21
CA ARG A 185 0.36 -22.94 7.28
C ARG A 185 1.40 -22.04 7.91
N VAL A 186 2.09 -21.25 7.10
CA VAL A 186 3.16 -20.33 7.55
C VAL A 186 2.64 -18.92 7.84
N HIS A 187 1.52 -18.55 7.21
CA HIS A 187 0.85 -17.26 7.37
C HIS A 187 -0.66 -17.49 7.55
N PRO A 188 -1.13 -17.79 8.78
CA PRO A 188 -2.51 -18.20 9.04
C PRO A 188 -3.58 -17.19 8.62
N ARG A 189 -3.23 -15.90 8.55
CA ARG A 189 -4.13 -14.82 8.13
C ARG A 189 -4.30 -14.69 6.61
N THR A 190 -3.74 -15.61 5.83
CA THR A 190 -3.88 -15.62 4.38
C THR A 190 -5.34 -15.82 3.97
N ALA A 191 -5.97 -14.76 3.47
CA ALA A 191 -7.25 -14.85 2.81
C ALA A 191 -7.07 -15.48 1.43
N ALA A 192 -7.98 -16.35 1.02
CA ALA A 192 -7.89 -17.03 -0.27
C ALA A 192 -9.25 -17.11 -0.95
N HIS A 193 -9.25 -16.89 -2.26
CA HIS A 193 -10.42 -17.03 -3.10
C HIS A 193 -9.98 -17.54 -4.48
N GLY A 194 -10.38 -18.76 -4.85
CA GLY A 194 -9.95 -19.38 -6.11
C GLY A 194 -8.44 -19.56 -6.20
N ASP A 195 -7.83 -18.90 -7.19
CA ASP A 195 -6.40 -18.83 -7.49
C ASP A 195 -5.71 -17.57 -6.91
N THR A 196 -6.41 -16.85 -6.03
CA THR A 196 -5.92 -15.62 -5.40
C THR A 196 -5.59 -15.86 -3.92
N ALA A 197 -4.42 -15.38 -3.49
CA ALA A 197 -3.99 -15.32 -2.10
C ALA A 197 -3.72 -13.87 -1.69
N ALA A 198 -4.31 -13.44 -0.57
CA ALA A 198 -4.05 -12.14 0.03
C ALA A 198 -3.38 -12.32 1.40
N LEU A 199 -2.17 -11.79 1.52
CA LEU A 199 -1.32 -11.81 2.70
C LEU A 199 -1.33 -10.41 3.33
N VAL A 200 -1.37 -10.34 4.65
CA VAL A 200 -1.37 -9.07 5.39
C VAL A 200 -0.35 -9.15 6.50
N PHE A 201 0.64 -8.27 6.47
CA PHE A 201 1.74 -8.19 7.42
C PHE A 201 1.62 -6.89 8.23
N THR A 202 1.67 -7.00 9.55
CA THR A 202 1.92 -5.84 10.42
C THR A 202 3.39 -5.46 10.40
N ALA A 203 3.73 -4.27 10.91
CA ALA A 203 5.12 -3.84 11.10
C ALA A 203 5.98 -4.89 11.82
N ASP A 204 5.48 -5.48 12.90
CA ASP A 204 6.18 -6.51 13.67
C ASP A 204 6.38 -7.82 12.89
N GLU A 205 5.44 -8.18 12.02
CA GLU A 205 5.60 -9.36 11.16
C GLU A 205 6.58 -9.12 10.01
N ALA A 206 6.54 -7.92 9.43
CA ALA A 206 7.51 -7.50 8.43
C ALA A 206 8.94 -7.53 9.00
N GLU A 207 9.12 -7.04 10.23
CA GLU A 207 10.41 -7.09 10.91
C GLU A 207 10.81 -8.53 11.28
N ARG A 208 9.87 -9.38 11.71
CA ARG A 208 10.14 -10.80 11.95
C ARG A 208 10.61 -11.53 10.69
N LEU A 209 10.02 -11.24 9.53
CA LEU A 209 10.48 -11.79 8.26
C LEU A 209 11.89 -11.31 7.91
N ARG A 210 12.18 -10.02 8.12
CA ARG A 210 13.52 -9.47 7.90
C ARG A 210 14.55 -10.12 8.82
N GLN A 211 14.21 -10.31 10.10
CA GLN A 211 15.07 -11.00 11.06
C GLN A 211 15.27 -12.47 10.68
N GLY A 212 14.20 -13.16 10.26
CA GLY A 212 14.30 -14.53 9.75
C GLY A 212 15.27 -14.66 8.57
N ALA A 213 15.30 -13.68 7.67
CA ALA A 213 16.26 -13.67 6.57
C ALA A 213 17.71 -13.51 7.06
N ARG A 214 17.95 -12.72 8.12
CA ARG A 214 19.28 -12.61 8.77
C ARG A 214 19.68 -13.90 9.46
N ASP A 215 18.74 -14.52 10.16
CA ASP A 215 18.98 -15.78 10.86
C ASP A 215 19.27 -16.90 9.87
N TRP A 216 18.58 -16.91 8.72
CA TRP A 216 18.90 -17.81 7.61
C TRP A 216 20.33 -17.58 7.11
N LEU A 217 20.72 -16.33 6.82
CA LEU A 217 22.09 -16.04 6.39
C LEU A 217 23.12 -16.55 7.39
N ARG A 218 22.89 -16.30 8.67
CA ARG A 218 23.78 -16.74 9.74
C ARG A 218 23.87 -18.26 9.80
N ALA A 219 22.75 -18.97 9.71
CA ALA A 219 22.74 -20.44 9.67
C ALA A 219 23.56 -20.96 8.48
N ALA A 220 23.43 -20.33 7.31
CA ALA A 220 24.21 -20.64 6.12
C ALA A 220 25.72 -20.45 6.31
N GLU A 221 26.12 -19.37 6.97
CA GLU A 221 27.53 -19.10 7.31
C GLU A 221 28.08 -20.11 8.35
N GLU A 222 27.23 -20.57 9.27
CA GLU A 222 27.55 -21.55 10.32
C GLU A 222 27.45 -23.02 9.82
N GLY A 223 27.19 -23.25 8.54
CA GLY A 223 27.14 -24.59 7.93
C GLY A 223 25.94 -25.45 8.33
N HIS A 224 24.91 -24.85 8.94
CA HIS A 224 23.63 -25.47 9.26
C HIS A 224 22.62 -25.05 8.17
N PRO A 225 21.82 -25.97 7.62
CA PRO A 225 21.56 -26.02 6.18
C PRO A 225 20.99 -24.72 5.59
N PRO A 226 21.49 -24.32 4.41
CA PRO A 226 20.58 -24.21 3.27
C PRO A 226 21.24 -24.62 1.94
N GLY A 227 21.08 -25.89 1.55
CA GLY A 227 21.50 -26.41 0.24
C GLY A 227 23.01 -26.33 -0.07
N GLU A 228 23.45 -26.98 -1.15
CA GLU A 228 24.86 -26.90 -1.61
C GLU A 228 25.29 -25.48 -2.05
N ASP A 229 24.33 -24.56 -2.27
CA ASP A 229 24.55 -23.22 -2.87
C ASP A 229 24.49 -22.04 -1.86
N GLY A 230 24.30 -22.31 -0.57
CA GLY A 230 24.18 -21.27 0.47
C GLY A 230 22.89 -20.44 0.38
N ALA A 231 22.88 -19.29 1.06
CA ALA A 231 21.67 -18.46 1.13
C ALA A 231 21.33 -17.79 -0.22
N PRO A 232 20.07 -17.90 -0.69
CA PRO A 232 19.61 -17.27 -1.93
C PRO A 232 19.85 -15.76 -1.96
N GLU A 233 20.05 -15.18 -3.15
CA GLU A 233 20.32 -13.74 -3.29
C GLU A 233 19.18 -12.87 -2.73
N TRP A 234 17.92 -13.28 -2.89
CA TRP A 234 16.79 -12.56 -2.32
C TRP A 234 16.81 -12.55 -0.78
N VAL A 235 17.26 -13.62 -0.12
CA VAL A 235 17.45 -13.68 1.34
C VAL A 235 18.56 -12.70 1.76
N ARG A 236 19.67 -12.67 1.00
CA ARG A 236 20.76 -11.70 1.21
C ARG A 236 20.28 -10.25 1.14
N ARG A 237 19.44 -9.92 0.16
CA ARG A 237 18.87 -8.57 0.00
C ARG A 237 17.90 -8.22 1.13
N MET A 238 17.00 -9.12 1.49
CA MET A 238 16.07 -8.90 2.59
C MET A 238 16.81 -8.64 3.91
N ALA A 239 17.80 -9.46 4.23
CA ALA A 239 18.56 -9.32 5.46
C ALA A 239 19.39 -8.02 5.54
N GLY A 240 19.90 -7.59 4.39
CA GLY A 240 20.67 -6.35 4.21
C GLY A 240 19.82 -5.09 4.00
N ALA A 241 18.50 -5.20 3.95
CA ALA A 241 17.60 -4.07 3.77
C ALA A 241 17.64 -3.13 4.98
N GLU A 242 17.57 -1.83 4.72
CA GLU A 242 17.65 -0.77 5.72
C GLU A 242 16.41 -0.79 6.63
N SER A 243 15.27 -1.22 6.10
CA SER A 243 13.98 -1.31 6.80
C SER A 243 13.22 -2.60 6.51
N SER A 244 12.23 -2.91 7.35
CA SER A 244 11.28 -4.02 7.12
C SER A 244 10.42 -3.81 5.87
N GLU A 245 10.02 -2.57 5.58
CA GLU A 245 9.31 -2.19 4.35
C GLU A 245 10.16 -2.46 3.11
N GLU A 246 11.44 -2.09 3.14
CA GLU A 246 12.35 -2.39 2.04
C GLU A 246 12.56 -3.91 1.90
N ALA A 247 12.71 -4.63 3.01
CA ALA A 247 12.83 -6.10 2.98
C ALA A 247 11.60 -6.79 2.38
N LEU A 248 10.39 -6.35 2.74
CA LEU A 248 9.15 -6.84 2.15
C LEU A 248 9.09 -6.50 0.66
N THR A 249 9.45 -5.27 0.29
CA THR A 249 9.54 -4.88 -1.11
C THR A 249 10.46 -5.86 -1.85
N TRP A 250 11.66 -6.14 -1.35
CA TRP A 250 12.57 -7.14 -1.92
C TRP A 250 11.95 -8.54 -2.05
N LEU A 251 11.24 -9.02 -1.02
CA LEU A 251 10.56 -10.31 -1.06
C LEU A 251 9.59 -10.42 -2.24
N PHE A 252 8.80 -9.36 -2.45
CA PHE A 252 7.70 -9.33 -3.42
C PHE A 252 8.11 -8.84 -4.81
N THR A 253 9.18 -8.05 -4.93
CA THR A 253 9.63 -7.40 -6.17
C THR A 253 10.96 -7.94 -6.70
N SER A 254 11.40 -9.12 -6.27
CA SER A 254 12.56 -9.79 -6.89
C SER A 254 12.20 -11.10 -7.59
N ALA A 255 10.91 -11.36 -7.81
CA ALA A 255 10.38 -12.53 -8.49
C ALA A 255 9.56 -12.11 -9.72
N SER A 256 9.70 -12.84 -10.83
CA SER A 256 9.04 -12.52 -12.10
C SER A 256 7.54 -12.84 -12.13
N ASP A 257 7.03 -13.61 -11.16
CA ASP A 257 5.64 -14.01 -11.09
C ASP A 257 5.16 -14.26 -9.64
N ALA A 258 3.84 -14.33 -9.48
CA ALA A 258 3.17 -14.50 -8.20
C ALA A 258 3.40 -15.87 -7.54
N ALA A 259 3.67 -16.93 -8.31
CA ALA A 259 3.94 -18.25 -7.77
C ALA A 259 5.30 -18.28 -7.08
N ARG A 260 6.33 -17.67 -7.69
CA ARG A 260 7.66 -17.57 -7.11
C ARG A 260 7.68 -16.69 -5.86
N VAL A 261 6.85 -15.65 -5.81
CA VAL A 261 6.62 -14.88 -4.59
C VAL A 261 6.02 -15.77 -3.49
N ALA A 262 4.98 -16.55 -3.80
CA ALA A 262 4.37 -17.47 -2.84
C ALA A 262 5.38 -18.49 -2.30
N GLU A 263 6.20 -19.08 -3.17
CA GLU A 263 7.27 -20.01 -2.78
C GLU A 263 8.26 -19.40 -1.80
N ARG A 264 8.72 -18.16 -2.03
CA ARG A 264 9.66 -17.51 -1.10
C ARG A 264 9.05 -17.21 0.27
N VAL A 265 7.77 -16.81 0.29
CA VAL A 265 7.03 -16.65 1.56
C VAL A 265 6.94 -18.00 2.30
N LEU A 266 6.73 -19.10 1.57
CA LEU A 266 6.73 -20.45 2.13
C LEU A 266 8.09 -20.88 2.66
N GLU A 267 9.15 -20.67 1.87
CA GLU A 267 10.53 -20.99 2.24
C GLU A 267 10.94 -20.26 3.52
N LEU A 268 10.76 -18.93 3.57
CA LEU A 268 11.09 -18.13 4.75
C LEU A 268 10.21 -18.46 5.96
N GLY A 269 8.91 -18.68 5.72
CA GLY A 269 7.97 -19.03 6.78
C GLY A 269 8.26 -20.41 7.38
N ALA A 270 8.65 -21.39 6.57
CA ALA A 270 9.05 -22.71 7.05
C ALA A 270 10.32 -22.64 7.90
N PHE A 271 11.33 -21.89 7.43
CA PHE A 271 12.56 -21.65 8.19
C PHE A 271 12.28 -21.04 9.57
N LEU A 272 11.40 -20.04 9.64
CA LEU A 272 10.99 -19.42 10.91
C LEU A 272 10.29 -20.40 11.85
N LEU A 273 9.35 -21.21 11.34
CA LEU A 273 8.67 -22.22 12.15
C LEU A 273 9.64 -23.28 12.70
N GLU A 274 10.61 -23.70 11.90
CA GLU A 274 11.65 -24.65 12.33
C GLU A 274 12.57 -24.04 13.40
N SER A 275 12.97 -22.79 13.21
CA SER A 275 13.81 -22.05 14.16
C SER A 275 13.12 -21.83 15.51
N ASP A 276 11.83 -21.47 15.48
CA ASP A 276 11.01 -21.34 16.68
C ASP A 276 10.86 -22.68 17.42
N ALA A 277 10.63 -23.77 16.68
CA ALA A 277 10.52 -25.11 17.26
C ALA A 277 11.83 -25.59 17.89
N ALA A 278 12.98 -25.29 17.26
CA ALA A 278 14.30 -25.61 17.82
C ALA A 278 14.59 -24.82 19.10
N THR A 279 14.20 -23.55 19.14
CA THR A 279 14.37 -22.68 20.32
C THR A 279 13.48 -23.12 21.48
N ALA A 280 12.25 -23.57 21.22
CA ALA A 280 11.33 -24.05 22.25
C ALA A 280 11.74 -25.38 22.92
N GLN A 281 12.66 -26.12 22.31
CA GLN A 281 13.16 -27.41 22.83
C GLN A 281 14.50 -27.29 23.58
N ALA A 282 15.16 -26.13 23.52
CA ALA A 282 16.44 -25.84 24.17
C ALA A 282 16.24 -25.23 25.58
#